data_AF-Q015S6-F1
#
_entry.id   AF-Q015S6-F1
#
_cell.length_a   1.000
_cell.length_b   1.000
_cell.length_c   1.000
_cell.angle_alpha   90.00
_cell.angle_beta   90.00
_cell.angle_gamma   90.00
#
_symmetry.space_group_name_H-M   'P 1'
#
loop_
_entity.id
_entity.type
_entity.pdbx_description
1 polymer ?
#
loop_
_entity_poly.entity_id
_entity_poly.type
_entity_poly.pdbx_seq_one_letter_code
_entity_poly.pdbx_strand_id
1 'polypeptide(L)'
;MTGADAQDPSTSGNASKNDAPAVVTTELIQKYLDENQQLILAILENQNVGKLAECARYQTKLQENLMYLAAIADAQPAKGGKE
;
A
#
# COMPACT_ATOMS: atom_id res chain seq x y z
N MET A 1 -25.39 24.26 -42.55
CA MET A 1 -24.27 25.18 -42.26
C MET A 1 -24.73 26.19 -41.22
N THR A 2 -24.47 25.90 -39.94
CA THR A 2 -24.46 26.78 -38.75
C THR A 2 -24.01 25.85 -37.61
N GLY A 3 -22.74 25.90 -37.18
CA GLY A 3 -22.31 26.70 -36.01
C GLY A 3 -22.71 25.95 -34.73
N ALA A 4 -21.89 25.04 -34.19
CA ALA A 4 -20.84 25.31 -33.20
C ALA A 4 -21.41 25.87 -31.89
N ASP A 5 -21.72 24.97 -30.94
CA ASP A 5 -21.74 25.25 -29.49
C ASP A 5 -21.48 23.91 -28.76
N ALA A 6 -20.21 23.51 -28.75
CA ALA A 6 -19.73 22.48 -27.83
C ALA A 6 -19.45 23.17 -26.49
N GLN A 7 -20.38 23.04 -25.55
CA GLN A 7 -20.19 23.48 -24.18
C GLN A 7 -19.26 22.49 -23.47
N ASP A 8 -18.03 22.92 -23.24
CA ASP A 8 -17.02 22.30 -22.37
C ASP A 8 -17.42 22.53 -20.90
N PRO A 9 -17.55 21.49 -20.05
CA PRO A 9 -17.55 21.66 -18.61
C PRO A 9 -16.12 21.57 -18.06
N SER A 10 -15.42 22.69 -18.09
CA SER A 10 -14.19 22.91 -17.33
C SER A 10 -14.52 23.63 -16.03
N THR A 11 -14.53 22.89 -14.91
CA THR A 11 -14.32 23.35 -13.52
C THR A 11 -14.60 22.16 -12.60
N SER A 12 -13.84 21.82 -11.58
CA SER A 12 -12.68 22.42 -10.95
C SER A 12 -11.99 21.29 -10.22
N GLY A 13 -10.66 21.19 -10.37
CA GLY A 13 -9.85 20.33 -9.54
C GLY A 13 -10.05 20.66 -8.05
N ASN A 14 -10.18 19.62 -7.25
CA ASN A 14 -9.74 19.66 -5.86
C ASN A 14 -9.20 18.27 -5.47
N ALA A 15 -8.15 17.85 -6.15
CA ALA A 15 -7.27 16.80 -5.68
C ALA A 15 -6.24 17.46 -4.76
N SER A 16 -6.57 17.61 -3.48
CA SER A 16 -5.58 17.86 -2.42
C SER A 16 -6.22 17.58 -1.07
N LYS A 17 -6.39 16.30 -0.76
CA LYS A 17 -6.19 15.90 0.63
C LYS A 17 -4.71 15.55 0.74
N ASN A 18 -4.00 16.48 1.37
CA ASN A 18 -2.64 16.32 1.84
C ASN A 18 -2.54 15.05 2.69
N ASP A 19 -2.20 13.93 2.06
CA ASP A 19 -1.53 12.84 2.77
C ASP A 19 -0.09 13.32 2.94
N ALA A 20 0.14 14.05 4.05
CA ALA A 20 1.49 14.33 4.50
C ALA A 20 2.26 13.01 4.50
N PRO A 21 3.51 12.96 3.99
CA PRO A 21 4.28 11.74 4.06
C PRO A 21 4.46 11.44 5.55
N ALA A 22 3.72 10.45 6.06
CA ALA A 22 3.98 9.89 7.36
C ALA A 22 5.48 9.60 7.38
N VAL A 23 6.20 10.17 8.35
CA VAL A 23 7.65 9.99 8.43
C VAL A 23 7.89 8.49 8.57
N VAL A 24 8.26 7.86 7.47
CA VAL A 24 8.51 6.43 7.47
C VAL A 24 9.87 6.22 8.09
N THR A 25 9.87 5.75 9.33
CA THR A 25 11.11 5.42 10.04
C THR A 25 11.56 4.01 9.66
N THR A 26 12.87 3.77 9.73
CA THR A 26 13.44 2.42 9.59
C THR A 26 12.89 1.47 10.66
N GLU A 27 12.61 1.96 11.86
CA GLU A 27 11.97 1.20 12.95
C GLU A 27 10.57 0.72 12.56
N LEU A 28 9.75 1.57 11.94
CA LEU A 28 8.43 1.19 11.47
C LEU A 28 8.52 0.11 10.38
N ILE A 29 9.48 0.23 9.47
CA ILE A 29 9.75 -0.78 8.44
C ILE A 29 10.13 -2.11 9.11
N GLN A 30 11.04 -2.12 10.08
CA GLN A 30 11.43 -3.33 10.80
C GLN A 30 10.24 -3.97 11.51
N LYS A 31 9.39 -3.18 12.18
CA LYS A 31 8.17 -3.68 12.81
C LYS A 31 7.28 -4.44 11.81
N TYR A 32 7.05 -3.87 10.62
CA TYR A 32 6.23 -4.54 9.59
C TYR A 32 6.91 -5.80 9.04
N LEU A 33 8.24 -5.84 8.94
CA LEU A 33 8.98 -7.05 8.54
C LEU A 33 8.86 -8.16 9.58
N ASP A 34 9.02 -7.83 10.86
CA ASP A 34 8.85 -8.78 11.98
C ASP A 34 7.41 -9.31 12.05
N GLU A 35 6.42 -8.43 11.91
CA GLU A 35 5.02 -8.82 11.83
C GLU A 35 4.75 -9.75 10.64
N ASN A 36 5.32 -9.47 9.46
CA ASN A 36 5.18 -10.34 8.30
C ASN A 36 5.76 -11.73 8.55
N GLN A 37 6.92 -11.81 9.22
CA GLN A 37 7.51 -13.09 9.60
C GLN A 37 6.58 -13.89 10.53
N GLN A 38 6.03 -13.24 11.57
CA GLN A 38 5.10 -13.88 12.51
C GLN A 38 3.82 -14.35 11.82
N LEU A 39 3.27 -13.53 10.92
CA LEU A 39 2.07 -13.87 10.15
C LEU A 39 2.31 -15.10 9.25
N ILE A 40 3.44 -15.18 8.56
CA ILE A 40 3.80 -16.33 7.73
C ILE A 40 3.87 -17.61 8.58
N LEU A 41 4.55 -17.55 9.73
CA LEU A 41 4.63 -18.68 10.65
C LEU A 41 3.24 -19.12 11.15
N ALA A 42 2.41 -18.15 11.56
CA ALA A 42 1.05 -18.41 12.01
C ALA A 42 0.19 -19.03 10.89
N ILE A 43 0.30 -18.56 9.65
CA ILE A 43 -0.43 -19.14 8.50
C ILE A 43 -0.02 -20.60 8.29
N LEU A 44 1.28 -20.90 8.29
CA LEU A 44 1.77 -22.28 8.10
C LEU A 44 1.26 -23.21 9.20
N GLU A 45 1.32 -22.78 10.46
CA GLU A 45 0.80 -23.56 11.59
C GLU A 45 -0.71 -23.78 11.48
N ASN A 46 -1.48 -22.73 11.18
CA ASN A 46 -2.94 -22.80 11.08
C ASN A 46 -3.42 -23.62 9.87
N GLN A 47 -2.65 -23.65 8.77
CA GLN A 47 -2.91 -24.55 7.65
C GLN A 47 -2.74 -26.02 8.06
N ASN A 48 -1.69 -26.32 8.84
CA ASN A 48 -1.39 -27.69 9.27
C ASN A 48 -2.47 -28.27 10.21
N VAL A 49 -3.17 -27.42 10.96
CA VAL A 49 -4.29 -27.82 11.84
C VAL A 49 -5.68 -27.60 11.23
N GLY A 50 -5.78 -27.13 9.98
CA GLY A 50 -7.05 -26.95 9.26
C GLY A 50 -7.86 -25.69 9.65
N LYS A 51 -7.25 -24.70 10.31
CA LYS A 51 -7.90 -23.44 10.72
C LYS A 51 -7.92 -22.41 9.59
N LEU A 52 -8.75 -22.65 8.58
CA LEU A 52 -8.76 -21.85 7.35
C LEU A 52 -9.24 -20.39 7.56
N ALA A 53 -10.15 -20.14 8.51
CA ALA A 53 -10.64 -18.79 8.78
C ALA A 53 -9.54 -17.90 9.37
N GLU A 54 -8.73 -18.44 10.26
CA GLU A 54 -7.58 -17.81 10.89
C GLU A 54 -6.48 -17.57 9.86
N CYS A 55 -6.22 -18.55 8.99
CA CYS A 55 -5.34 -18.37 7.84
C CYS A 55 -5.79 -17.20 6.97
N ALA A 56 -7.08 -17.11 6.60
CA ALA A 56 -7.59 -16.02 5.79
C ALA A 56 -7.37 -14.66 6.47
N ARG A 57 -7.64 -14.56 7.78
CA ARG A 57 -7.39 -13.34 8.56
C ARG A 57 -5.93 -12.93 8.56
N TYR A 58 -5.01 -13.88 8.80
CA TYR A 58 -3.57 -13.61 8.77
C TYR A 58 -3.08 -13.25 7.36
N GLN A 59 -3.64 -13.86 6.33
CA GLN A 59 -3.33 -13.54 4.93
C GLN A 59 -3.75 -12.11 4.57
N THR A 60 -4.94 -11.66 4.97
CA THR A 60 -5.36 -10.27 4.76
C THR A 60 -4.40 -9.30 5.44
N LYS A 61 -4.02 -9.56 6.69
CA LYS A 61 -3.06 -8.70 7.41
C LYS A 61 -1.69 -8.67 6.74
N LEU A 62 -1.20 -9.83 6.28
CA LEU A 62 0.07 -9.93 5.56
C LEU A 62 0.04 -9.13 4.26
N GLN A 63 -1.06 -9.20 3.50
CA GLN A 63 -1.24 -8.41 2.28
C GLN A 63 -1.23 -6.90 2.55
N GLU A 64 -1.92 -6.43 3.59
CA GLU A 64 -1.89 -5.02 4.00
C GLU A 64 -0.48 -4.53 4.30
N ASN A 65 0.27 -5.31 5.10
CA ASN A 65 1.64 -4.96 5.48
C ASN A 65 2.58 -4.91 4.26
N LEU A 66 2.45 -5.88 3.34
CA LEU A 66 3.22 -5.89 2.09
C LEU A 66 2.88 -4.72 1.18
N MET A 67 1.59 -4.38 1.04
CA MET A 67 1.15 -3.24 0.25
C MET A 67 1.67 -1.93 0.85
N TYR A 68 1.65 -1.80 2.18
CA TYR A 68 2.21 -0.65 2.88
C TYR A 68 3.73 -0.52 2.65
N LEU A 69 4.48 -1.61 2.78
CA LEU A 69 5.93 -1.63 2.51
C LEU A 69 6.25 -1.30 1.05
N ALA A 70 5.44 -1.76 0.09
CA ALA A 70 5.59 -1.42 -1.32
C ALA A 70 5.36 0.09 -1.56
N ALA A 71 4.28 0.64 -1.01
CA ALA A 71 3.99 2.08 -1.11
C ALA A 71 5.12 2.94 -0.52
N ILE A 72 5.73 2.50 0.59
CA ILE A 72 6.93 3.14 1.15
C ILE A 72 8.09 3.10 0.16
N ALA A 73 8.37 1.92 -0.42
CA ALA A 73 9.48 1.74 -1.36
C ALA A 73 9.30 2.62 -2.60
N ASP A 74 8.09 2.70 -3.14
CA ASP A 74 7.75 3.53 -4.30
C ASP A 74 7.84 5.03 -4.00
N ALA A 75 7.55 5.43 -2.75
CA ALA A 75 7.67 6.82 -2.29
C ALA A 75 9.12 7.25 -2.01
N GLN A 76 10.09 6.33 -2.04
CA GLN A 76 11.50 6.71 -1.90
C GLN A 76 11.97 7.43 -3.16
N PRO A 77 12.61 8.61 -3.03
CA PRO A 77 13.20 9.28 -4.18
C PRO A 77 14.23 8.35 -4.82
N ALA A 78 14.05 8.04 -6.11
CA ALA A 78 14.90 7.14 -6.86
C ALA A 78 16.38 7.52 -6.66
N LYS A 79 17.12 6.69 -5.92
CA LYS A 79 18.56 6.85 -5.76
C LYS A 79 19.25 6.36 -7.03
N GLY A 80 19.23 7.17 -8.09
CA GLY A 80 19.91 6.81 -9.32
C GLY A 80 19.52 7.69 -10.50
N GLY A 81 20.27 8.77 -10.70
CA GLY A 81 20.14 9.59 -11.89
C GLY A 81 21.24 10.63 -11.99
N LYS A 82 22.52 10.20 -11.95
CA LYS A 82 23.68 10.83 -12.60
C LYS A 82 24.80 9.77 -12.72
N GLU A 83 24.81 9.04 -13.82
CA GLU A 83 26.06 8.60 -14.45
C GLU A 83 26.56 9.72 -15.36
#